data_AF-A0A2V9VTE0-F1
#
_entry.id   AF-A0A2V9VTE0-F1
#
_cell.length_a   1.000
_cell.length_b   1.000
_cell.length_c   1.000
_cell.angle_alpha   90.00
_cell.angle_beta   90.00
_cell.angle_gamma   90.00
#
_symmetry.space_group_name_H-M   'P 1'
#
loop_
_entity.id
_entity.type
_entity.pdbx_description
1 polymer ?
#
loop_
_entity_poly.entity_id
_entity_poly.type
_entity_poly.pdbx_seq_one_letter_code
_entity_poly.pdbx_strand_id
1 'polypeptide(L)'
;MATNATRTQQDPVNAVVQAALGKEAVARRAEGASSPADAPRRPSGYGLPCAKCHLYYPADLDVCPTCKHRERVSPVVPRISAKAVQAEAEPIPDTALIEQEREEFLRQFKSQLLEAHAEIANGPESVCKFGEHHTGEPASAEVCNSCYERVQERLDVFEAALHLELKEAAQIIYDAVWADPSDPGKTYQNAASALLTELRKRAGMTTVLGPFQPLTH
;
A
#
# COMPACT_ATOMS: atom_id res chain seq x y z
N MET A 1 -48.98 43.44 -15.23
CA MET A 1 -48.94 43.01 -16.64
C MET A 1 -47.86 41.94 -16.78
N ALA A 2 -48.20 40.83 -17.45
CA ALA A 2 -47.34 39.67 -17.74
C ALA A 2 -46.07 40.06 -18.52
N THR A 3 -44.97 39.30 -18.56
CA THR A 3 -44.86 37.99 -19.22
C THR A 3 -43.64 37.15 -18.79
N ASN A 4 -43.88 35.84 -18.66
CA ASN A 4 -42.91 34.75 -18.58
C ASN A 4 -42.26 34.45 -19.95
N ALA A 5 -40.96 34.22 -19.98
CA ALA A 5 -40.29 33.42 -21.01
C ALA A 5 -38.95 32.91 -20.46
N THR A 6 -38.79 31.58 -20.39
CA THR A 6 -37.59 30.76 -20.70
C THR A 6 -37.73 29.40 -19.99
N ARG A 7 -38.60 28.52 -20.54
CA ARG A 7 -38.71 27.10 -20.20
C ARG A 7 -38.51 26.31 -21.49
N THR A 8 -37.28 26.21 -22.00
CA THR A 8 -36.99 25.41 -23.20
C THR A 8 -35.50 25.09 -23.41
N GLN A 9 -34.76 24.54 -22.43
CA GLN A 9 -33.40 24.00 -22.68
C GLN A 9 -32.98 22.78 -21.81
N GLN A 10 -33.92 21.99 -21.26
CA GLN A 10 -33.56 20.82 -20.43
C GLN A 10 -33.83 19.44 -21.08
N ASP A 11 -34.49 19.37 -22.23
CA ASP A 11 -34.86 18.10 -22.86
C ASP A 11 -33.77 17.39 -23.72
N PRO A 12 -32.75 18.04 -24.33
CA PRO A 12 -31.84 17.31 -25.22
C PRO A 12 -30.75 16.51 -24.49
N VAL A 13 -30.48 16.79 -23.21
CA VAL A 13 -29.40 16.15 -22.45
C VAL A 13 -29.79 14.75 -21.97
N ASN A 14 -31.06 14.54 -21.62
CA ASN A 14 -31.55 13.23 -21.16
C ASN A 14 -31.68 12.19 -22.29
N ALA A 15 -31.89 12.62 -23.54
CA ALA A 15 -32.01 11.73 -24.69
C ALA A 15 -30.65 11.13 -25.12
N VAL A 16 -29.54 11.87 -24.94
CA VAL A 16 -28.19 11.39 -25.29
C VAL A 16 -27.67 10.38 -24.27
N VAL A 17 -28.00 10.54 -22.98
CA VAL A 17 -27.59 9.61 -21.92
C VAL A 17 -28.32 8.26 -22.02
N GLN A 18 -29.59 8.24 -22.45
CA GLN A 18 -30.34 6.99 -22.63
C GLN A 18 -29.96 6.21 -23.91
N ALA A 19 -29.45 6.90 -24.95
CA ALA A 19 -29.00 6.25 -26.18
C ALA A 19 -27.63 5.55 -26.06
N ALA A 20 -26.78 5.97 -25.11
CA ALA A 20 -25.48 5.34 -24.85
C ALA A 20 -25.62 4.02 -24.06
N LEU A 21 -26.58 3.94 -23.12
CA LEU A 21 -26.79 2.75 -22.29
C LEU A 21 -27.53 1.60 -22.99
N GLY A 22 -28.18 1.86 -24.13
CA GLY A 22 -28.86 0.84 -24.94
C GLY A 22 -27.95 0.07 -25.92
N LYS A 23 -26.74 0.56 -26.19
CA LYS A 23 -25.83 -0.03 -27.20
C LYS A 23 -24.77 -0.99 -26.64
N GLU A 24 -24.59 -1.06 -25.32
CA GLU A 24 -23.66 -2.02 -24.71
C GLU A 24 -24.34 -3.35 -24.30
N ALA A 25 -25.67 -3.44 -24.36
CA ALA A 25 -26.43 -4.61 -23.92
C ALA A 25 -26.71 -5.66 -25.03
N VAL A 26 -26.30 -5.45 -26.28
CA VAL A 26 -26.70 -6.28 -27.45
C VAL A 26 -25.51 -6.96 -28.17
N ALA A 27 -24.37 -7.13 -27.50
CA ALA A 27 -23.18 -7.77 -28.09
C ALA A 27 -22.79 -9.12 -27.45
N ARG A 28 -23.67 -9.77 -26.69
CA ARG A 28 -23.40 -11.15 -26.19
C ARG A 28 -24.64 -12.02 -26.17
N ARG A 29 -25.04 -12.56 -27.33
CA ARG A 29 -25.73 -13.86 -27.42
C ARG A 29 -25.91 -14.34 -28.87
N ALA A 30 -25.12 -15.35 -29.24
CA ALA A 30 -25.48 -16.54 -30.04
C ALA A 30 -24.24 -17.48 -30.01
N GLU A 31 -24.28 -18.54 -29.19
CA GLU A 31 -24.36 -19.97 -29.61
C GLU A 31 -22.99 -20.57 -29.98
N GLY A 32 -22.53 -21.71 -29.46
CA GLY A 32 -23.06 -22.67 -28.49
C GLY A 32 -22.03 -23.81 -28.30
N ALA A 33 -22.11 -24.51 -27.17
CA ALA A 33 -21.77 -25.94 -27.02
C ALA A 33 -22.02 -26.36 -25.57
N SER A 34 -22.99 -27.24 -25.38
CA SER A 34 -23.37 -27.86 -24.12
C SER A 34 -22.30 -28.84 -23.61
N SER A 35 -21.89 -28.71 -22.35
CA SER A 35 -21.51 -29.81 -21.46
C SER A 35 -21.80 -29.41 -20.01
N PRO A 36 -22.17 -30.37 -19.13
CA PRO A 36 -22.97 -30.04 -17.96
C PRO A 36 -22.13 -29.61 -16.75
N ALA A 37 -22.78 -28.78 -15.92
CA ALA A 37 -22.42 -28.39 -14.55
C ALA A 37 -21.23 -27.42 -14.40
N ASP A 38 -21.53 -26.11 -14.41
CA ASP A 38 -20.76 -25.16 -13.63
C ASP A 38 -21.74 -24.24 -12.88
N ALA A 39 -21.97 -24.57 -11.62
CA ALA A 39 -22.47 -23.59 -10.66
C ALA A 39 -21.42 -22.48 -10.55
N PRO A 40 -21.80 -21.21 -10.25
CA PRO A 40 -20.83 -20.14 -10.06
C PRO A 40 -19.86 -20.54 -8.92
N ARG A 41 -18.64 -20.94 -9.28
CA ARG A 41 -17.63 -21.34 -8.31
C ARG A 41 -17.26 -20.11 -7.49
N ARG A 42 -17.38 -20.24 -6.17
CA ARG A 42 -16.86 -19.26 -5.23
C ARG A 42 -15.36 -19.07 -5.53
N PRO A 43 -14.81 -17.85 -5.43
CA PRO A 43 -13.38 -17.65 -5.64
C PRO A 43 -12.62 -18.57 -4.68
N SER A 44 -11.93 -19.58 -5.24
CA SER A 44 -11.14 -20.49 -4.44
C SER A 44 -10.02 -19.70 -3.79
N GLY A 45 -9.94 -19.76 -2.46
CA GLY A 45 -8.78 -19.24 -1.75
C GLY A 45 -7.50 -19.98 -2.16
N TYR A 46 -6.37 -19.51 -1.64
CA TYR A 46 -5.12 -20.23 -1.77
C TYR A 46 -5.15 -21.50 -0.88
N GLY A 47 -4.74 -22.64 -1.42
CA GLY A 47 -4.54 -23.86 -0.63
C GLY A 47 -3.17 -23.88 0.05
N LEU A 48 -2.89 -24.93 0.82
CA LEU A 48 -1.60 -25.15 1.49
C LEU A 48 -0.43 -25.15 0.49
N PRO A 49 0.78 -24.76 0.93
CA PRO A 49 1.92 -24.65 0.04
C PRO A 49 2.33 -26.02 -0.51
N CYS A 50 2.94 -26.04 -1.69
CA CYS A 50 3.47 -27.27 -2.26
C CYS A 50 4.57 -27.88 -1.38
N ALA A 51 4.55 -29.20 -1.16
CA ALA A 51 5.54 -29.89 -0.34
C ALA A 51 6.98 -29.83 -0.88
N LYS A 52 7.15 -29.58 -2.18
CA LYS A 52 8.47 -29.58 -2.84
C LYS A 52 9.07 -28.19 -3.04
N CYS A 53 8.25 -27.20 -3.41
CA CYS A 53 8.72 -25.84 -3.72
C CYS A 53 8.14 -24.76 -2.80
N HIS A 54 7.30 -25.15 -1.85
CA HIS A 54 6.69 -24.29 -0.83
C HIS A 54 5.84 -23.13 -1.38
N LEU A 55 5.53 -23.16 -2.68
CA LEU A 55 4.67 -22.17 -3.31
C LEU A 55 3.20 -22.39 -2.93
N TYR A 56 2.53 -21.33 -2.50
CA TYR A 56 1.08 -21.27 -2.35
C TYR A 56 0.40 -21.14 -3.70
N TYR A 57 -0.61 -21.98 -3.95
CA TYR A 57 -1.35 -22.00 -5.21
C TYR A 57 -2.84 -22.25 -4.97
N PRO A 58 -3.72 -21.77 -5.88
CA PRO A 58 -5.18 -21.86 -5.73
C PRO A 58 -5.64 -23.25 -5.31
N ALA A 59 -6.60 -23.33 -4.37
CA ALA A 59 -7.10 -24.59 -3.84
C ALA A 59 -7.75 -25.48 -4.93
N ASP A 60 -8.25 -24.86 -6.00
CA ASP A 60 -8.86 -25.56 -7.15
C ASP A 60 -7.84 -26.33 -8.00
N LEU A 61 -6.55 -26.05 -7.84
CA LEU A 61 -5.49 -26.76 -8.56
C LEU A 61 -4.95 -27.89 -7.68
N ASP A 62 -4.99 -29.13 -8.16
CA ASP A 62 -4.39 -30.27 -7.47
C ASP A 62 -2.88 -30.37 -7.69
N VAL A 63 -2.36 -29.71 -8.73
CA VAL A 63 -0.96 -29.79 -9.16
C VAL A 63 -0.29 -28.44 -8.98
N CYS A 64 0.89 -28.44 -8.37
CA CYS A 64 1.68 -27.22 -8.25
C CYS A 64 2.07 -26.68 -9.64
N PRO A 65 1.76 -25.41 -9.98
CA PRO A 65 2.06 -24.84 -11.28
C PRO A 65 3.56 -24.73 -11.57
N THR A 66 4.40 -24.70 -10.53
CA THR A 66 5.85 -24.50 -10.66
C THR A 66 6.62 -25.80 -10.79
N CYS A 67 6.40 -26.77 -9.92
CA CYS A 67 7.19 -28.00 -9.88
C CYS A 67 6.42 -29.25 -10.32
N LYS A 68 5.14 -29.11 -10.69
CA LYS A 68 4.21 -30.19 -11.07
C LYS A 68 4.05 -31.29 -10.01
N HIS A 69 4.51 -31.03 -8.79
CA HIS A 69 4.30 -31.92 -7.65
C HIS A 69 2.84 -31.85 -7.21
N ARG A 70 2.29 -33.00 -6.82
CA ARG A 70 0.87 -33.16 -6.46
C ARG A 70 0.59 -33.06 -4.97
N GLU A 71 1.64 -33.06 -4.15
CA GLU A 71 1.48 -33.04 -2.69
C GLU A 71 1.60 -31.61 -2.18
N ARG A 72 0.64 -31.25 -1.33
CA ARG A 72 0.69 -30.06 -0.49
C ARG A 72 1.23 -30.44 0.88
N VAL A 73 1.79 -29.47 1.60
CA VAL A 73 2.18 -29.65 3.00
C VAL A 73 0.93 -30.04 3.79
N SER A 74 0.98 -31.15 4.53
CA SER A 74 -0.12 -31.54 5.39
C SER A 74 -0.32 -30.47 6.47
N PRO A 75 -1.56 -30.15 6.86
CA PRO A 75 -1.76 -29.31 8.03
C PRO A 75 -1.06 -30.00 9.20
N VAL A 76 -0.13 -29.30 9.85
CA VAL A 76 0.41 -29.72 11.13
C VAL A 76 -0.70 -29.49 12.15
N VAL A 77 -1.71 -30.35 12.13
CA VAL A 77 -2.64 -30.48 13.23
C VAL A 77 -1.85 -31.21 14.31
N PRO A 78 -1.65 -30.61 15.51
CA PRO A 78 -1.20 -31.38 16.64
C PRO A 78 -2.13 -32.60 16.74
N ARG A 79 -1.58 -33.80 16.58
CA ARG A 79 -2.34 -35.01 16.87
C ARG A 79 -2.56 -35.01 18.37
N ILE A 80 -3.66 -34.39 18.80
CA ILE A 80 -4.21 -34.68 20.11
C ILE A 80 -4.64 -36.13 19.97
N SER A 81 -3.79 -37.05 20.47
CA SER A 81 -4.19 -38.42 20.65
C SER A 81 -5.47 -38.39 21.45
N ALA A 82 -6.58 -38.84 20.86
CA ALA A 82 -7.73 -39.27 21.62
C ALA A 82 -7.30 -40.54 22.35
N LYS A 83 -6.46 -40.38 23.38
CA LYS A 83 -6.29 -41.39 24.41
C LYS A 83 -7.69 -41.48 24.99
N ALA A 84 -8.37 -42.59 24.74
CA ALA A 84 -9.56 -42.94 25.49
C ALA A 84 -9.15 -42.82 26.96
N VAL A 85 -9.64 -41.77 27.62
CA VAL A 85 -9.43 -41.55 29.04
C VAL A 85 -10.19 -42.70 29.69
N GLN A 86 -9.48 -43.80 29.94
CA GLN A 86 -9.81 -44.62 31.08
C GLN A 86 -9.75 -43.65 32.25
N ALA A 87 -10.89 -43.45 32.88
CA ALA A 87 -11.05 -42.62 34.06
C ALA A 87 -10.31 -43.29 35.23
N GLU A 88 -8.98 -43.21 35.19
CA GLU A 88 -8.22 -43.07 36.41
C GLU A 88 -8.34 -41.60 36.79
N ALA A 89 -8.99 -41.36 37.92
CA ALA A 89 -9.17 -40.03 38.48
C ALA A 89 -7.79 -39.44 38.82
N GLU A 90 -7.18 -38.77 37.84
CA GLU A 90 -6.27 -37.67 38.19
C GLU A 90 -7.10 -36.65 38.97
N PRO A 91 -6.61 -36.17 40.13
CA PRO A 91 -7.33 -35.17 40.89
C PRO A 91 -7.53 -33.97 39.97
N ILE A 92 -8.80 -33.65 39.70
CA ILE A 92 -9.20 -32.42 39.02
C ILE A 92 -8.42 -31.30 39.73
N PRO A 93 -7.48 -30.62 39.06
CA PRO A 93 -6.69 -29.58 39.71
C PRO A 93 -7.68 -28.54 40.23
N ASP A 94 -7.54 -28.21 41.51
CA ASP A 94 -8.51 -27.43 42.26
C ASP A 94 -8.79 -26.13 41.51
N THR A 95 -10.01 -26.01 40.97
CA THR A 95 -10.39 -24.89 40.10
C THR A 95 -10.25 -23.57 40.84
N ALA A 96 -10.38 -23.58 42.16
CA ALA A 96 -10.17 -22.42 43.01
C ALA A 96 -8.69 -21.99 43.06
N LEU A 97 -7.75 -22.95 43.05
CA LEU A 97 -6.32 -22.64 42.99
C LEU A 97 -5.94 -22.08 41.61
N ILE A 98 -6.48 -22.63 40.53
CA ILE A 98 -6.24 -22.11 39.17
C ILE A 98 -6.81 -20.70 39.01
N GLU A 99 -7.99 -20.44 39.58
CA GLU A 99 -8.60 -19.10 39.59
C GLU A 99 -7.75 -18.12 40.41
N GLN A 100 -7.24 -18.54 41.57
CA GLN A 100 -6.32 -17.74 42.37
C GLN A 100 -5.01 -17.44 41.62
N GLU A 101 -4.36 -18.44 41.03
CA GLU A 101 -3.15 -18.26 40.23
C GLU A 101 -3.39 -17.34 39.03
N ARG A 102 -4.56 -17.43 38.40
CA ARG A 102 -4.97 -16.55 37.31
C ARG A 102 -5.14 -15.11 37.79
N GLU A 103 -5.76 -14.89 38.94
CA GLU A 103 -5.93 -13.56 39.51
C GLU A 103 -4.57 -12.94 39.89
N GLU A 104 -3.68 -13.74 40.47
CA GLU A 104 -2.31 -13.32 40.81
C GLU A 104 -1.51 -12.97 39.55
N PHE A 105 -1.59 -13.80 38.50
CA PHE A 105 -0.97 -13.54 37.21
C PHE A 105 -1.50 -12.25 36.57
N LEU A 106 -2.83 -12.08 36.52
CA LEU A 106 -3.45 -10.88 35.96
C LEU A 106 -3.05 -9.63 36.74
N ARG A 107 -2.92 -9.73 38.07
CA ARG A 107 -2.50 -8.63 38.92
C ARG A 107 -1.04 -8.23 38.65
N GLN A 108 -0.14 -9.21 38.56
CA GLN A 108 1.27 -8.97 38.23
C GLN A 108 1.45 -8.43 36.81
N PHE A 109 0.72 -8.99 35.83
CA PHE A 109 0.76 -8.52 34.45
C PHE A 109 0.22 -7.09 34.32
N LYS A 110 -0.88 -6.78 35.03
CA LYS A 110 -1.43 -5.43 35.07
C LYS A 110 -0.49 -4.45 35.76
N SER A 111 0.18 -4.84 36.84
CA SER A 111 1.16 -3.96 37.49
C SER A 111 2.36 -3.68 36.58
N GLN A 112 2.88 -4.70 35.87
CA GLN A 112 3.97 -4.52 34.91
C GLN A 112 3.56 -3.61 33.74
N LEU A 113 2.35 -3.77 33.20
CA LEU A 113 1.84 -2.88 32.13
C LEU A 113 1.71 -1.42 32.60
N LEU A 114 1.21 -1.22 33.81
CA LEU A 114 1.08 0.12 34.38
C LEU A 114 2.45 0.74 34.69
N GLU A 115 3.40 -0.06 35.14
CA GLU A 115 4.78 0.37 35.39
C GLU A 115 5.48 0.76 34.09
N ALA A 116 5.44 -0.09 33.06
CA ALA A 116 6.00 0.24 31.74
C ALA A 116 5.34 1.50 31.11
N HIS A 117 4.02 1.64 31.27
CA HIS A 117 3.33 2.85 30.81
C HIS A 117 3.71 4.08 31.65
N ALA A 118 3.97 3.92 32.95
CA ALA A 118 4.45 5.00 33.81
C ALA A 118 5.89 5.39 33.46
N GLU A 119 6.75 4.45 33.07
CA GLU A 119 8.10 4.75 32.57
C GLU A 119 8.07 5.56 31.27
N ILE A 120 7.15 5.24 30.35
CA ILE A 120 6.96 5.98 29.10
C ILE A 120 6.36 7.36 29.37
N ALA A 121 5.36 7.45 30.26
CA ALA A 121 4.67 8.70 30.58
C ALA A 121 5.51 9.67 31.43
N ASN A 122 6.40 9.16 32.29
CA ASN A 122 7.30 9.95 33.13
C ASN A 122 8.73 10.05 32.57
N GLY A 123 8.99 9.44 31.42
CA GLY A 123 10.26 9.58 30.71
C GLY A 123 10.50 11.04 30.30
N PRO A 124 11.76 11.46 30.11
CA PRO A 124 12.03 12.80 29.62
C PRO A 124 11.35 12.99 28.26
N GLU A 125 10.47 13.99 28.15
CA GLU A 125 9.81 14.33 26.89
C GLU A 125 10.87 14.50 25.80
N SER A 126 10.78 13.70 24.74
CA SER A 126 11.67 13.80 23.60
C SER A 126 11.32 15.07 22.84
N VAL A 127 12.08 16.12 23.09
CA VAL A 127 11.92 17.41 22.41
C VAL A 127 12.47 17.30 20.99
N CYS A 128 11.78 17.90 20.02
CA CYS A 128 12.24 17.98 18.63
C CYS A 128 13.66 18.58 18.55
N LYS A 129 14.57 17.88 17.85
CA LYS A 129 15.96 18.29 17.65
C LYS A 129 16.13 19.46 16.67
N PHE A 130 15.08 19.79 15.90
CA PHE A 130 15.12 20.82 14.86
C PHE A 130 14.41 22.11 15.32
N GLY A 131 14.97 22.79 16.32
CA GLY A 131 14.43 24.03 16.89
C GLY A 131 14.19 25.14 15.87
N GLU A 132 14.97 25.18 14.79
CA GLU A 132 14.82 26.15 13.67
C GLU A 132 13.50 26.00 12.90
N HIS A 133 12.79 24.88 13.06
CA HIS A 133 11.52 24.59 12.39
C HIS A 133 10.31 24.97 13.26
N HIS A 134 10.55 25.66 14.37
CA HIS A 134 9.54 26.08 15.32
C HIS A 134 9.55 27.59 15.50
N THR A 135 8.36 28.20 15.51
CA THR A 135 8.16 29.60 15.90
C THR A 135 7.82 29.75 17.39
N GLY A 136 7.72 28.64 18.13
CA GLY A 136 7.38 28.57 19.55
C GLY A 136 8.04 27.39 20.26
N GLU A 137 7.56 27.03 21.45
CA GLU A 137 8.11 25.90 22.21
C GLU A 137 7.92 24.57 21.47
N PRO A 138 8.97 23.71 21.41
CA PRO A 138 8.91 22.45 20.69
C PRO A 138 7.95 21.46 21.37
N ALA A 139 7.03 20.89 20.59
CA ALA A 139 6.03 19.94 21.10
C ALA A 139 6.64 18.57 21.39
N SER A 140 6.13 17.90 22.43
CA SER A 140 6.48 16.56 22.89
C SER A 140 5.93 15.48 21.93
N ALA A 141 6.63 15.24 20.83
CA ALA A 141 6.37 14.11 19.93
C ALA A 141 7.69 13.63 19.33
N GLU A 142 7.83 12.32 19.11
CA GLU A 142 9.01 11.71 18.46
C GLU A 142 9.30 12.36 17.09
N VAL A 143 8.25 12.81 16.39
CA VAL A 143 8.30 13.77 15.28
C VAL A 143 7.19 14.79 15.49
N CYS A 144 7.54 16.07 15.65
CA CYS A 144 6.55 17.14 15.81
C CYS A 144 5.81 17.45 14.50
N ASN A 145 4.59 17.99 14.59
CA ASN A 145 3.76 18.28 13.42
C ASN A 145 4.46 19.22 12.42
N SER A 146 5.15 20.27 12.88
CA SER A 146 5.84 21.21 11.98
C SER A 146 6.97 20.56 11.18
N CYS A 147 7.71 19.61 11.77
CA CYS A 147 8.73 18.86 11.04
C CYS A 147 8.11 17.90 10.04
N TYR A 148 7.00 17.25 10.40
CA TYR A 148 6.25 16.40 9.49
C TYR A 148 5.68 17.18 8.29
N GLU A 149 4.97 18.29 8.55
CA GLU A 149 4.41 19.17 7.52
C GLU A 149 5.50 19.68 6.58
N ARG A 150 6.64 20.13 7.10
CA ARG A 150 7.77 20.58 6.26
C ARG A 150 8.32 19.48 5.36
N VAL A 151 8.41 18.24 5.84
CA VAL A 151 8.85 17.11 5.02
C VAL A 151 7.79 16.80 3.97
N GLN A 152 6.51 16.83 4.34
CA GLN A 152 5.39 16.60 3.44
C GLN A 152 5.35 17.64 2.32
N GLU A 153 5.45 18.94 2.64
CA GLU A 153 5.52 20.03 1.67
C GLU A 153 6.65 19.82 0.65
N ARG A 154 7.83 19.38 1.12
CA ARG A 154 8.95 19.08 0.23
C ARG A 154 8.65 17.90 -0.70
N LEU A 155 7.99 16.86 -0.20
CA LEU A 155 7.55 15.73 -1.01
C LEU A 155 6.53 16.16 -2.06
N ASP A 156 5.57 16.99 -1.68
CA ASP A 156 4.54 17.52 -2.60
C ASP A 156 5.18 18.34 -3.73
N VAL A 157 6.21 19.14 -3.43
CA VAL A 157 7.00 19.87 -4.44
C VAL A 157 7.75 18.93 -5.38
N PHE A 158 8.35 17.86 -4.85
CA PHE A 158 9.03 16.86 -5.69
C PHE A 158 8.04 16.09 -6.57
N GLU A 159 6.88 15.71 -6.02
CA GLU A 159 5.82 15.06 -6.77
C GLU A 159 5.31 15.96 -7.89
N ALA A 160 5.02 17.23 -7.59
CA ALA A 160 4.64 18.21 -8.60
C ALA A 160 5.72 18.40 -9.68
N ALA A 161 7.01 18.38 -9.32
CA ALA A 161 8.10 18.47 -10.26
C ALA A 161 8.15 17.28 -11.23
N LEU A 162 7.82 16.07 -10.76
CA LEU A 162 7.74 14.86 -11.59
C LEU A 162 6.56 14.87 -12.56
N HIS A 163 5.52 15.65 -12.27
CA HIS A 163 4.36 15.85 -13.14
C HIS A 163 4.66 16.83 -14.30
N LEU A 164 5.74 16.58 -15.04
CA LEU A 164 6.11 17.31 -16.25
C LEU A 164 5.17 16.95 -17.41
N GLU A 165 4.61 17.95 -18.08
CA GLU A 165 3.74 17.72 -19.24
C GLU A 165 4.50 17.10 -20.41
N LEU A 166 3.84 16.19 -21.14
CA LEU A 166 4.46 15.49 -22.27
C LEU A 166 4.95 16.45 -23.37
N LYS A 167 4.19 17.52 -23.66
CA LYS A 167 4.56 18.51 -24.68
C LYS A 167 5.82 19.27 -24.29
N GLU A 168 5.91 19.64 -23.02
CA GLU A 168 7.05 20.34 -22.46
C GLU A 168 8.29 19.43 -22.42
N ALA A 169 8.13 18.18 -21.99
CA ALA A 169 9.20 17.19 -22.03
C ALA A 169 9.73 16.97 -23.46
N ALA A 170 8.83 16.85 -24.44
CA ALA A 170 9.20 16.68 -25.84
C ALA A 170 9.96 17.91 -26.39
N GLN A 171 9.54 19.12 -26.01
CA GLN A 171 10.23 20.35 -26.39
C GLN A 171 11.66 20.41 -25.80
N ILE A 172 11.80 20.12 -24.50
CA ILE A 172 13.11 20.07 -23.83
C ILE A 172 14.05 19.07 -24.51
N ILE A 173 13.55 17.88 -24.84
CA ILE A 173 14.33 16.85 -25.54
C ILE A 173 14.72 17.34 -26.94
N TYR A 174 13.78 17.91 -27.68
CA TYR A 174 14.03 18.40 -29.04
C TYR A 174 15.13 19.47 -29.04
N ASP A 175 15.03 20.46 -28.16
CA ASP A 175 16.01 21.54 -28.04
C ASP A 175 17.39 21.02 -27.62
N ALA A 176 17.44 20.06 -26.70
CA ALA A 176 18.69 19.47 -26.22
C ALA A 176 19.39 18.58 -27.26
N VAL A 177 18.63 17.83 -28.06
CA VAL A 177 19.17 16.96 -29.12
C VAL A 177 19.69 17.80 -30.29
N TRP A 178 18.99 18.87 -30.65
CA TRP A 178 19.38 19.74 -31.76
C TRP A 178 20.41 20.81 -31.43
N ALA A 179 20.77 20.98 -30.15
CA ALA A 179 21.81 21.92 -29.74
C ALA A 179 23.23 21.51 -30.20
N ASP A 180 23.52 20.21 -30.32
CA ASP A 180 24.79 19.69 -30.86
C ASP A 180 24.55 18.41 -31.67
N PRO A 181 24.26 18.51 -32.98
CA PRO A 181 23.99 17.36 -33.85
C PRO A 181 25.26 16.60 -34.26
N SER A 182 26.44 17.00 -33.76
CA SER A 182 27.73 16.47 -34.23
C SER A 182 27.99 15.03 -33.79
N ASP A 183 27.41 14.59 -32.66
CA ASP A 183 27.65 13.28 -32.07
C ASP A 183 26.34 12.60 -31.63
N PRO A 184 25.89 11.55 -32.35
CA PRO A 184 24.68 10.80 -32.01
C PRO A 184 24.71 10.20 -30.61
N GLY A 185 25.89 9.84 -30.08
CA GLY A 185 26.02 9.25 -28.74
C GLY A 185 25.74 10.24 -27.61
N LYS A 186 25.99 11.54 -27.85
CA LYS A 186 25.77 12.61 -26.87
C LYS A 186 24.33 13.11 -26.85
N THR A 187 23.54 12.87 -27.90
CA THR A 187 22.15 13.34 -27.99
C THR A 187 21.28 12.84 -26.82
N TYR A 188 21.37 11.56 -26.47
CA TYR A 188 20.64 10.98 -25.33
C TYR A 188 21.12 11.53 -23.98
N GLN A 189 22.44 11.74 -23.84
CA GLN A 189 23.02 12.30 -22.63
C GLN A 189 22.62 13.76 -22.43
N ASN A 190 22.60 14.54 -23.52
CA ASN A 190 22.16 15.92 -23.53
C ASN A 190 20.67 16.01 -23.15
N ALA A 191 19.81 15.21 -23.78
CA ALA A 191 18.39 15.15 -23.47
C ALA A 191 18.13 14.76 -22.00
N ALA A 192 18.82 13.73 -21.50
CA ALA A 192 18.71 13.32 -20.10
C ALA A 192 19.18 14.41 -19.14
N SER A 193 20.30 15.08 -19.43
CA SER A 193 20.81 16.17 -18.61
C SER A 193 19.88 17.38 -18.59
N ALA A 194 19.23 17.70 -19.70
CA ALA A 194 18.29 18.80 -19.82
C ALA A 194 17.00 18.52 -19.01
N LEU A 195 16.43 17.31 -19.16
CA LEU A 195 15.27 16.89 -18.35
C LEU A 195 15.58 16.91 -16.86
N LEU A 196 16.72 16.34 -16.44
CA LEU A 196 17.11 16.34 -15.04
C LEU A 196 17.35 17.76 -14.50
N THR A 197 17.84 18.67 -15.33
CA THR A 197 18.04 20.07 -14.94
C THR A 197 16.70 20.78 -14.74
N GLU A 198 15.73 20.58 -15.63
CA GLU A 198 14.39 21.13 -15.48
C GLU A 198 13.62 20.53 -14.30
N LEU A 199 13.73 19.22 -14.06
CA LEU A 199 13.14 18.58 -12.87
C LEU A 199 13.74 19.11 -11.57
N ARG A 200 15.06 19.28 -11.49
CA ARG A 200 15.73 19.86 -10.31
C ARG A 200 15.31 21.31 -10.07
N LYS A 201 15.21 22.11 -11.15
CA LYS A 201 14.76 23.50 -11.09
C LYS A 201 13.33 23.63 -10.55
N ARG A 202 12.41 22.77 -11.01
CA ARG A 202 11.03 22.70 -10.49
C ARG A 202 10.97 22.27 -9.03
N ALA A 203 11.81 21.31 -8.66
CA ALA A 203 11.91 20.81 -7.31
C ALA A 203 12.57 21.78 -6.32
N GLY A 204 12.95 23.00 -6.75
CA GLY A 204 13.66 23.97 -5.90
C GLY A 204 15.07 23.49 -5.49
N MET A 205 15.61 22.45 -6.14
CA MET A 205 16.97 22.02 -5.91
C MET A 205 17.90 22.99 -6.64
N THR A 206 18.57 23.88 -5.90
CA THR A 206 19.70 24.64 -6.43
C THR A 206 20.67 23.67 -7.07
N THR A 207 20.88 23.80 -8.38
CA THR A 207 21.82 23.01 -9.17
C THR A 207 23.25 23.32 -8.72
N VAL A 208 23.64 22.77 -7.58
CA VAL A 208 25.04 22.69 -7.22
C VAL A 208 25.61 21.58 -8.10
N LEU A 209 26.20 21.97 -9.24
CA LEU A 209 27.10 21.13 -10.03
C LEU A 209 28.39 20.90 -9.24
N GLY A 210 28.28 20.33 -8.04
CA GLY A 210 29.38 19.98 -7.14
C GLY A 210 29.27 18.50 -6.79
N PRO A 211 30.39 17.82 -6.48
CA PRO A 211 30.40 16.39 -6.23
C PRO A 211 29.44 16.08 -5.07
N PHE A 212 28.52 15.16 -5.31
CA PHE A 212 27.65 14.59 -4.29
C PHE A 212 28.53 14.14 -3.12
N GLN A 213 28.56 14.95 -2.06
CA GLN A 213 29.30 14.61 -0.86
C GLN A 213 28.51 13.49 -0.18
N PRO A 214 29.07 12.28 -0.04
CA PRO A 214 28.34 11.18 0.56
C PRO A 214 28.01 11.54 2.01
N LEU A 215 26.79 11.22 2.40
CA LEU A 215 26.34 11.33 3.79
C LEU A 215 27.32 10.55 4.67
N THR A 216 28.00 11.27 5.56
CA THR A 216 28.83 10.66 6.60
C THR A 216 27.91 9.87 7.52
N HIS A 217 28.05 8.54 7.49
CA HIS A 217 27.41 7.62 8.42
C HIS A 217 28.02 7.73 9.81
#